data_AF-A0A7W0IQ27-F1
#
_entry.id   AF-A0A7W0IQ27-F1
#
_cell.length_a   1.000
_cell.length_b   1.000
_cell.length_c   1.000
_cell.angle_alpha   90.00
_cell.angle_beta   90.00
_cell.angle_gamma   90.00
#
_symmetry.space_group_name_H-M   'P 1'
#
loop_
_entity.id
_entity.type
_entity.pdbx_description
1 polymer ?
#
loop_
_entity_poly.entity_id
_entity_poly.type
_entity_poly.pdbx_seq_one_letter_code
_entity_poly.pdbx_strand_id
1 'polypeptide(L)'
;MRILLAVFLIITALFLNPSLVLAVHDEQGDTQCLDCHQTLPFDREKLSYTEDVGTTCKKCHQNFPCNSKNSADSFSHPLEVTPSMPIPRDMPLTASGNITCITCHSYHAEFWDAEYNNESLLRRTKGMKLCHTCHQNFPQP
;
A
#
# COMPACT_ATOMS: atom_id res chain seq x y z
N MET A 1 19.94 -50.41 0.64
CA MET A 1 19.33 -50.07 -0.67
C MET A 1 17.96 -49.40 -0.54
N ARG A 2 17.02 -49.95 0.25
CA ARG A 2 15.67 -49.36 0.44
C ARG A 2 15.68 -47.92 1.01
N ILE A 3 16.60 -47.63 1.92
CA ILE A 3 16.73 -46.29 2.54
C ILE A 3 17.25 -45.26 1.52
N LEU A 4 18.27 -45.62 0.74
CA LEU A 4 18.80 -44.77 -0.34
C LEU A 4 17.75 -44.47 -1.42
N LEU A 5 16.91 -45.45 -1.76
CA LEU A 5 15.83 -45.28 -2.72
C LEU A 5 14.74 -44.32 -2.17
N ALA A 6 14.41 -44.43 -0.88
CA ALA A 6 13.45 -43.55 -0.23
C ALA A 6 13.96 -42.09 -0.16
N VAL A 7 15.23 -41.89 0.17
CA VAL A 7 15.86 -40.56 0.19
C VAL A 7 15.88 -39.95 -1.21
N PHE A 8 16.23 -40.74 -2.23
CA PHE A 8 16.20 -40.27 -3.62
C PHE A 8 14.79 -39.87 -4.06
N LEU A 9 13.77 -40.66 -3.72
CA LEU A 9 12.37 -40.36 -4.05
C LEU A 9 11.88 -39.07 -3.37
N ILE A 10 12.23 -38.85 -2.10
CA ILE A 10 11.91 -37.63 -1.36
C ILE A 10 12.59 -36.41 -2.01
N ILE A 11 13.87 -36.53 -2.37
CA ILE A 11 14.62 -35.46 -3.04
C ILE A 11 13.99 -35.14 -4.41
N THR A 12 13.65 -36.14 -5.21
CA THR A 12 12.99 -35.91 -6.51
C THR A 12 11.60 -35.29 -6.36
N ALA A 13 10.83 -35.67 -5.33
CA ALA A 13 9.53 -35.08 -5.05
C ALA A 13 9.64 -33.60 -4.64
N LEU A 14 10.72 -33.21 -3.97
CA LEU A 14 11.04 -31.81 -3.65
C LEU A 14 11.40 -30.99 -4.90
N PHE A 15 12.08 -31.58 -5.89
CA PHE A 15 12.42 -30.89 -7.15
C PHE A 15 11.27 -30.82 -8.17
N LEU A 16 10.30 -31.74 -8.09
CA LEU A 16 9.15 -31.79 -9.00
C LEU A 16 7.95 -30.94 -8.54
N ASN A 17 7.95 -30.47 -7.28
CA ASN A 17 6.92 -29.60 -6.72
C ASN A 17 7.54 -28.23 -6.34
N PRO A 18 7.80 -27.34 -7.31
CA PRO A 18 8.34 -26.01 -7.03
C PRO A 18 7.42 -25.17 -6.13
N SER A 19 6.16 -25.59 -5.95
CA SER A 19 5.19 -24.98 -5.02
C SER A 19 5.61 -25.02 -3.55
N LEU A 20 6.58 -25.87 -3.16
CA LEU A 20 7.06 -25.94 -1.78
C LEU A 20 8.24 -24.99 -1.48
N VAL A 21 8.87 -24.42 -2.52
CA VAL A 21 10.09 -23.60 -2.42
C VAL A 21 9.82 -22.12 -2.73
N LEU A 22 8.63 -21.77 -3.25
CA LEU A 22 8.21 -20.38 -3.42
C LEU A 22 7.64 -19.83 -2.10
N ALA A 23 8.57 -19.28 -1.32
CA ALA A 23 8.41 -18.12 -0.43
C ALA A 23 7.31 -18.18 0.62
N VAL A 24 7.77 -18.34 1.85
CA VAL A 24 7.00 -18.28 3.07
C VAL A 24 6.92 -16.83 3.62
N HIS A 25 5.85 -16.56 4.38
CA HIS A 25 5.68 -15.56 5.47
C HIS A 25 5.21 -14.12 5.09
N ASP A 26 3.91 -13.82 5.22
CA ASP A 26 3.34 -13.21 6.44
C ASP A 26 1.80 -13.16 6.32
N GLU A 27 1.12 -14.04 7.05
CA GLU A 27 -0.33 -14.28 6.94
C GLU A 27 -1.13 -13.33 7.83
N GLN A 28 -1.02 -12.04 7.57
CA GLN A 28 -2.01 -11.06 8.03
C GLN A 28 -2.54 -10.27 6.84
N GLY A 29 -3.60 -10.83 6.24
CA GLY A 29 -4.29 -10.24 5.09
C GLY A 29 -3.70 -10.71 3.77
N ASP A 30 -4.30 -11.74 3.17
CA ASP A 30 -4.05 -12.29 1.82
C ASP A 30 -4.02 -11.18 0.75
N THR A 31 -2.89 -10.47 0.68
CA THR A 31 -2.66 -9.30 -0.18
C THR A 31 -1.41 -9.55 -1.00
N GLN A 32 -1.58 -9.64 -2.31
CA GLN A 32 -0.49 -9.85 -3.24
C GLN A 32 0.03 -8.51 -3.76
N CYS A 33 1.27 -8.47 -4.26
CA CYS A 33 1.86 -7.23 -4.79
C CYS A 33 0.99 -6.60 -5.89
N LEU A 34 0.35 -7.44 -6.71
CA LEU A 34 -0.51 -7.01 -7.82
C LEU A 34 -1.93 -6.63 -7.39
N ASP A 35 -2.31 -6.83 -6.13
CA ASP A 35 -3.57 -6.29 -5.58
C ASP A 35 -3.51 -4.76 -5.47
N CYS A 36 -2.29 -4.22 -5.34
CA CYS A 36 -2.05 -2.79 -5.27
C CYS A 36 -1.44 -2.25 -6.57
N HIS A 37 -0.49 -2.97 -7.17
CA HIS A 37 0.28 -2.49 -8.31
C HIS A 37 -0.25 -2.99 -9.66
N GLN A 38 -0.35 -2.12 -10.67
CA GLN A 38 -0.64 -2.56 -12.04
C GLN A 38 0.55 -3.32 -12.65
N THR A 39 1.75 -2.82 -12.36
CA THR A 39 3.03 -3.43 -12.77
C THR A 39 4.01 -3.26 -11.63
N LEU A 40 4.88 -4.25 -11.41
CA LEU A 40 5.88 -4.17 -10.35
C LEU A 40 6.98 -3.18 -10.75
N PRO A 41 7.22 -2.13 -9.94
CA PRO A 41 8.25 -1.15 -10.26
C PRO A 41 9.62 -1.71 -9.85
N PHE A 42 10.36 -2.28 -10.81
CA PHE A 42 11.73 -2.77 -10.56
C PHE A 42 12.75 -1.64 -10.40
N ASP A 43 12.50 -0.48 -11.00
CA ASP A 43 13.37 0.70 -11.00
C ASP A 43 12.84 1.86 -10.13
N ARG A 44 11.68 1.68 -9.48
CA ARG A 44 11.04 2.66 -8.57
C ARG A 44 10.71 4.01 -9.22
N GLU A 45 10.88 4.18 -10.53
CA GLU A 45 10.70 5.48 -11.17
C GLU A 45 9.22 5.86 -11.34
N LYS A 46 8.35 4.85 -11.46
CA LYS A 46 6.91 5.06 -11.62
C LYS A 46 6.11 4.06 -10.79
N LEU A 47 5.68 4.51 -9.61
CA LEU A 47 4.68 3.79 -8.84
C LEU A 47 3.34 3.86 -9.59
N SER A 48 2.85 2.71 -10.05
CA SER A 48 1.57 2.58 -10.74
C SER A 48 0.67 1.67 -9.92
N TYR A 49 -0.51 2.16 -9.59
CA TYR A 49 -1.48 1.48 -8.73
C TYR A 49 -2.77 1.19 -9.46
N THR A 50 -3.41 0.08 -9.07
CA THR A 50 -4.71 -0.34 -9.60
C THR A 50 -5.79 0.68 -9.21
N GLU A 51 -6.91 0.67 -9.93
CA GLU A 51 -8.07 1.48 -9.54
C GLU A 51 -8.67 1.02 -8.21
N ASP A 52 -8.57 -0.28 -7.94
CA ASP A 52 -9.17 -0.92 -6.76
C ASP A 52 -8.24 -0.94 -5.54
N VAL A 53 -7.10 -0.25 -5.57
CA VAL A 53 -6.13 -0.27 -4.46
C VAL A 53 -6.76 0.16 -3.13
N GLY A 54 -7.71 1.10 -3.15
CA GLY A 54 -8.49 1.47 -1.95
C GLY A 54 -9.34 0.32 -1.40
N THR A 55 -9.85 -0.56 -2.28
CA THR A 55 -10.58 -1.78 -1.91
C THR A 55 -9.68 -2.82 -1.27
N THR A 56 -8.43 -2.93 -1.73
CA THR A 56 -7.42 -3.77 -1.09
C THR A 56 -7.21 -3.34 0.37
N CYS A 57 -7.06 -2.04 0.64
CA CYS A 57 -6.95 -1.52 2.01
C CYS A 57 -8.17 -1.89 2.87
N LYS A 58 -9.38 -1.80 2.31
CA LYS A 58 -10.64 -2.10 3.01
C LYS A 58 -10.82 -3.57 3.38
N LYS A 59 -10.06 -4.51 2.80
CA LYS A 59 -10.09 -5.92 3.22
C LYS A 59 -9.83 -6.04 4.73
N CYS A 60 -8.92 -5.21 5.25
CA CYS A 60 -8.58 -5.12 6.68
C CYS A 60 -9.14 -3.85 7.36
N HIS A 61 -9.13 -2.71 6.66
CA HIS A 61 -9.58 -1.41 7.19
C HIS A 61 -11.08 -1.17 6.97
N GLN A 62 -11.93 -2.14 7.34
CA GLN A 62 -13.37 -2.15 7.05
C GLN A 62 -14.13 -0.95 7.66
N ASN A 63 -13.64 -0.43 8.80
CA ASN A 63 -14.27 0.66 9.54
C ASN A 63 -13.77 2.05 9.13
N PHE A 64 -12.98 2.17 8.07
CA PHE A 64 -12.48 3.46 7.58
C PHE A 64 -13.30 3.91 6.37
N PRO A 65 -14.31 4.77 6.54
CA PRO A 65 -15.18 5.20 5.45
C PRO A 65 -14.43 6.13 4.47
N CYS A 66 -14.46 5.80 3.17
CA CYS A 66 -13.87 6.63 2.11
C CYS A 66 -14.59 7.99 1.91
N ASN A 67 -15.73 8.20 2.56
CA ASN A 67 -16.71 9.25 2.26
C ASN A 67 -17.09 10.12 3.47
N SER A 68 -16.16 10.34 4.42
CA SER A 68 -16.39 11.31 5.49
C SER A 68 -16.46 12.73 4.92
N LYS A 69 -17.67 13.19 4.65
CA LYS A 69 -17.98 14.62 4.62
C LYS A 69 -18.40 15.00 6.03
N ASN A 70 -17.52 15.69 6.75
CA ASN A 70 -17.87 16.53 7.91
C ASN A 70 -18.50 15.81 9.12
N SER A 71 -17.79 14.90 9.78
CA SER A 71 -18.04 14.69 11.22
C SER A 71 -16.76 14.89 12.02
N ALA A 72 -16.90 15.51 13.20
CA ALA A 72 -15.79 15.87 14.08
C ALA A 72 -14.95 14.66 14.55
N ASP A 73 -15.45 13.45 14.30
CA ASP A 73 -14.80 12.16 14.61
C ASP A 73 -14.35 11.37 13.37
N SER A 74 -14.40 11.95 12.17
CA SER A 74 -14.25 11.20 10.91
C SER A 74 -13.32 11.89 9.91
N PHE A 75 -12.22 11.20 9.58
CA PHE A 75 -11.38 11.32 8.38
C PHE A 75 -11.09 12.74 7.84
N SER A 76 -9.81 13.12 7.85
CA SER A 76 -9.38 14.49 7.51
C SER A 76 -9.46 14.85 6.02
N HIS A 77 -9.80 13.90 5.13
CA HIS A 77 -9.93 14.17 3.70
C HIS A 77 -10.85 13.17 2.96
N PRO A 78 -11.46 13.55 1.83
CA PRO A 78 -12.13 12.60 0.96
C PRO A 78 -11.14 11.62 0.31
N LEU A 79 -11.56 10.36 0.15
CA LEU A 79 -10.88 9.33 -0.65
C LEU A 79 -11.70 9.03 -1.90
N GLU A 80 -11.08 8.38 -2.89
CA GLU A 80 -11.69 8.03 -4.18
C GLU A 80 -12.20 9.28 -4.92
N VAL A 81 -11.42 10.36 -4.85
CA VAL A 81 -11.73 11.64 -5.50
C VAL A 81 -10.60 12.09 -6.41
N THR A 82 -10.97 12.69 -7.54
CA THR A 82 -10.01 13.36 -8.41
C THR A 82 -9.59 14.69 -7.77
N PRO A 83 -8.29 14.95 -7.56
CA PRO A 83 -7.83 16.20 -7.01
C PRO A 83 -8.08 17.37 -7.98
N SER A 84 -8.47 18.53 -7.44
CA SER A 84 -8.61 19.78 -8.20
C SER A 84 -7.33 20.64 -8.19
N MET A 85 -6.26 20.12 -7.59
CA MET A 85 -4.98 20.79 -7.41
C MET A 85 -3.80 19.87 -7.78
N PRO A 86 -2.60 20.41 -8.02
CA PRO A 86 -1.41 19.60 -8.22
C PRO A 86 -1.10 18.75 -6.99
N ILE A 87 -0.78 17.48 -7.22
CA ILE A 87 -0.34 16.54 -6.19
C ILE A 87 1.17 16.31 -6.35
N PRO A 88 1.95 16.31 -5.25
CA PRO A 88 3.38 16.02 -5.33
C PRO A 88 3.67 14.65 -5.94
N ARG A 89 4.79 14.53 -6.65
CA ARG A 89 5.17 13.31 -7.37
C ARG A 89 5.33 12.08 -6.46
N ASP A 90 5.77 12.29 -5.22
CA ASP A 90 5.95 11.26 -4.19
C ASP A 90 4.65 10.81 -3.51
N MET A 91 3.52 11.46 -3.84
CA MET A 91 2.19 11.10 -3.36
C MET A 91 1.39 10.51 -4.53
N PRO A 92 1.42 9.17 -4.70
CA PRO A 92 0.86 8.53 -5.88
C PRO A 92 -0.67 8.60 -5.92
N LEU A 93 -1.20 8.64 -7.14
CA LEU A 93 -2.61 8.52 -7.42
C LEU A 93 -2.90 7.13 -8.01
N THR A 94 -4.16 6.74 -8.06
CA THR A 94 -4.59 5.59 -8.89
C THR A 94 -4.31 5.86 -10.36
N ALA A 95 -4.45 4.85 -11.23
CA ALA A 95 -4.25 5.05 -12.66
C ALA A 95 -5.25 6.05 -13.31
N SER A 96 -6.44 6.21 -12.74
CA SER A 96 -7.42 7.23 -13.13
C SER A 96 -7.15 8.61 -12.53
N GLY A 97 -6.12 8.74 -11.69
CA GLY A 97 -5.71 9.99 -11.07
C GLY A 97 -6.48 10.33 -9.79
N ASN A 98 -7.05 9.34 -9.09
CA ASN A 98 -7.76 9.58 -7.85
C ASN A 98 -6.84 9.52 -6.62
N ILE A 99 -7.15 10.35 -5.63
CA ILE A 99 -6.59 10.25 -4.27
C ILE A 99 -7.22 9.02 -3.60
N THR A 100 -6.39 8.19 -3.00
CA THR A 100 -6.82 7.04 -2.19
C THR A 100 -5.89 6.87 -0.98
N CYS A 101 -6.04 5.80 -0.20
CA CYS A 101 -5.29 5.58 1.04
C CYS A 101 -3.77 5.65 0.81
N ILE A 102 -3.30 5.05 -0.28
CA ILE A 102 -1.88 4.95 -0.63
C ILE A 102 -1.22 6.27 -1.06
N THR A 103 -2.04 7.30 -1.34
CA THR A 103 -1.55 8.64 -1.65
C THR A 103 -0.84 9.25 -0.45
N CYS A 104 -1.38 9.01 0.75
CA CYS A 104 -0.84 9.49 2.01
C CYS A 104 -0.09 8.41 2.80
N HIS A 105 -0.55 7.15 2.71
CA HIS A 105 0.04 6.02 3.42
C HIS A 105 0.89 5.16 2.50
N SER A 106 1.91 4.50 3.04
CA SER A 106 2.70 3.51 2.33
C SER A 106 2.79 2.24 3.15
N TYR A 107 2.54 1.08 2.54
CA TYR A 107 2.86 -0.20 3.18
C TYR A 107 4.37 -0.44 3.24
N HIS A 108 5.09 0.14 2.29
CA HIS A 108 6.54 0.03 2.14
C HIS A 108 7.27 1.07 3.02
N ALA A 109 8.13 0.58 3.90
CA ALA A 109 8.78 1.35 4.97
C ALA A 109 9.71 2.47 4.47
N GLU A 110 10.31 2.26 3.32
CA GLU A 110 11.23 3.21 2.69
C GLU A 110 10.56 4.51 2.24
N PHE A 111 9.22 4.55 2.20
CA PHE A 111 8.47 5.76 1.85
C PHE A 111 7.81 6.42 3.06
N TRP A 112 8.11 5.99 4.29
CA TRP A 112 7.58 6.65 5.49
C TRP A 112 8.31 7.96 5.79
N ASP A 113 7.61 8.88 6.42
CA ASP A 113 8.20 10.11 6.96
C ASP A 113 9.25 9.77 8.02
N ALA A 114 10.49 10.19 7.80
CA ALA A 114 11.61 9.86 8.68
C ALA A 114 11.48 10.47 10.09
N GLU A 115 10.68 11.53 10.24
CA GLU A 115 10.43 12.19 11.53
C GLU A 115 9.47 11.38 12.41
N TYR A 116 8.63 10.52 11.83
CA TYR A 116 7.67 9.71 12.56
C TYR A 116 7.99 8.22 12.50
N ASN A 117 7.98 7.59 13.67
CA ASN A 117 7.97 6.15 13.77
C ASN A 117 6.76 5.59 13.00
N ASN A 118 6.94 4.43 12.38
CA ASN A 118 6.03 3.65 11.54
C ASN A 118 4.55 3.49 11.98
N GLU A 119 4.12 4.06 13.10
CA GLU A 119 2.78 3.94 13.68
C GLU A 119 1.66 4.39 12.73
N SER A 120 1.92 5.41 11.90
CA SER A 120 0.91 5.98 10.99
C SER A 120 1.12 5.66 9.52
N LEU A 121 2.26 5.07 9.15
CA LEU A 121 2.63 4.73 7.77
C LEU A 121 2.59 5.93 6.80
N LEU A 122 2.58 7.15 7.30
CA LEU A 122 2.45 8.36 6.48
C LEU A 122 3.71 8.60 5.66
N ARG A 123 3.53 9.04 4.42
CA ARG A 123 4.62 9.45 3.52
C ARG A 123 5.27 10.79 3.90
N ARG A 124 4.57 11.59 4.71
CA ARG A 124 4.96 12.96 5.09
C ARG A 124 4.53 13.27 6.52
N THR A 125 5.11 14.33 7.06
CA THR A 125 4.87 14.78 8.43
C THR A 125 3.41 15.05 8.73
N LYS A 126 2.92 14.43 9.80
CA LYS A 126 1.52 14.52 10.26
C LYS A 126 1.11 15.95 10.64
N GLY A 127 -0.21 16.12 10.85
CA GLY A 127 -0.80 17.41 11.26
C GLY A 127 -0.91 18.41 10.11
N MET A 128 -0.91 19.71 10.42
CA MET A 128 -1.11 20.77 9.42
C MET A 128 -0.07 20.76 8.29
N LYS A 129 1.16 20.30 8.56
CA LYS A 129 2.21 20.14 7.55
C LYS A 129 1.75 19.20 6.41
N LEU A 130 1.02 18.12 6.75
CA LEU A 130 0.45 17.22 5.74
C LEU A 130 -0.60 17.94 4.90
N CYS A 131 -1.51 18.69 5.53
CA CYS A 131 -2.57 19.42 4.84
C CYS A 131 -1.99 20.42 3.83
N HIS A 132 -0.95 21.16 4.22
CA HIS A 132 -0.27 22.14 3.37
C HIS A 132 0.54 21.53 2.23
N THR A 133 0.69 20.21 2.19
CA THR A 133 1.29 19.53 1.04
C THR A 133 0.50 19.82 -0.25
N CYS A 134 -0.84 19.85 -0.16
CA CYS A 134 -1.69 20.14 -1.30
C CYS A 134 -2.42 21.49 -1.13
N HIS A 135 -2.84 21.83 0.09
CA HIS A 135 -3.65 23.00 0.36
C HIS A 135 -2.80 24.20 0.83
N GLN A 136 -2.20 24.88 -0.14
CA GLN A 136 -1.33 26.03 0.09
C GLN A 136 -2.08 27.24 0.69
N ASN A 137 -3.41 27.28 0.59
CA ASN A 137 -4.27 28.38 1.03
C ASN A 137 -5.14 28.04 2.26
N PHE A 138 -4.84 26.99 3.03
CA PHE A 138 -5.51 26.80 4.33
C PHE A 138 -5.14 27.95 5.28
N PRO A 139 -6.08 28.46 6.10
CA PRO A 139 -5.73 29.36 7.19
C PRO A 139 -4.65 28.71 8.05
N GLN A 140 -3.51 29.38 8.19
CA GLN A 140 -2.52 29.00 9.18
C GLN A 140 -3.12 29.25 10.58
N PRO A 141 -2.84 28.39 11.56
CA PRO A 141 -3.25 28.64 12.95
C PRO A 141 -2.68 29.96 13.48
#